data_AF-A0A953QY58-F1
#
_entry.id   AF-A0A953QY58-F1
#
_cell.length_a   1.000
_cell.length_b   1.000
_cell.length_c   1.000
_cell.angle_alpha   90.00
_cell.angle_beta   90.00
_cell.angle_gamma   90.00
#
_symmetry.space_group_name_H-M   'P 1'
#
loop_
_entity.id
_entity.type
_entity.pdbx_description
1 polymer ?
#
loop_
_entity_poly.entity_id
_entity_poly.type
_entity_poly.pdbx_seq_one_letter_code
_entity_poly.pdbx_strand_id
1 'polypeptide(L)'
;MTDRLYYDDCYLLEFQARVVDADPERRRVYLDRTAFYPSSGGQPFDTGKLGGVDVLDVIDEEQRVVHVLSAPLAATDVTGSIHLLLASPRGPLRHFNSAHPKLLILR
;
A
#
# COMPACT_ATOMS: atom_id res chain seq x y z
N MET A 1 16.13 -0.69 2.96
CA MET A 1 14.97 -0.72 3.86
C MET A 1 13.96 0.29 3.33
N THR A 2 12.67 -0.06 3.24
CA THR A 2 11.60 0.89 2.90
C THR A 2 11.06 1.52 4.18
N ASP A 3 10.94 2.84 4.20
CA ASP A 3 10.28 3.60 5.26
C ASP A 3 8.75 3.46 5.15
N ARG A 4 8.12 3.04 6.24
CA ARG A 4 6.72 2.58 6.27
C ARG A 4 5.86 3.64 6.96
N LEU A 5 5.42 4.62 6.18
CA LEU A 5 4.74 5.83 6.65
C LEU A 5 3.44 5.54 7.42
N TYR A 6 2.80 4.39 7.14
CA TYR A 6 1.56 3.98 7.79
C TYR A 6 1.73 3.63 9.28
N TYR A 7 2.95 3.40 9.77
CA TYR A 7 3.19 3.26 11.22
C TYR A 7 3.08 4.60 11.96
N ASP A 8 3.45 5.70 11.30
CA ASP A 8 3.41 7.04 11.88
C ASP A 8 2.04 7.70 11.65
N ASP A 9 1.51 7.61 10.43
CA ASP A 9 0.21 8.14 10.06
C ASP A 9 -0.58 7.15 9.19
N CYS A 10 -1.46 6.39 9.83
CA CYS A 10 -2.33 5.44 9.15
C CYS A 10 -3.44 6.09 8.29
N TYR A 11 -3.66 7.41 8.43
CA TYR A 11 -4.63 8.18 7.65
C TYR A 11 -4.01 8.84 6.43
N LEU A 12 -2.70 8.73 6.24
CA LEU A 12 -2.00 9.30 5.09
C LEU A 12 -2.46 8.63 3.80
N LEU A 13 -3.27 9.33 3.00
CA LEU A 13 -3.81 8.82 1.73
C LEU A 13 -3.01 9.22 0.51
N GLU A 14 -2.16 10.24 0.61
CA GLU A 14 -1.30 10.69 -0.48
C GLU A 14 0.12 10.91 0.03
N PHE A 15 1.11 10.49 -0.75
CA PHE A 15 2.52 10.66 -0.39
C PHE A 15 3.41 10.77 -1.63
N GLN A 16 4.61 11.33 -1.45
CA GLN A 16 5.66 11.36 -2.48
C GLN A 16 6.76 10.37 -2.13
N ALA A 17 7.25 9.63 -3.13
CA ALA A 17 8.33 8.65 -2.95
C ALA A 17 9.24 8.58 -4.17
N ARG A 18 10.41 7.99 -3.98
CA ARG A 18 11.35 7.66 -5.04
C ARG A 18 11.36 6.16 -5.29
N VAL A 19 11.32 5.78 -6.57
CA VAL A 19 11.60 4.41 -7.02
C VAL A 19 13.08 4.11 -6.82
N VAL A 20 13.38 3.13 -5.97
CA VAL A 20 14.75 2.70 -5.66
C VAL A 20 15.15 1.43 -6.40
N ASP A 21 14.17 0.64 -6.84
CA ASP A 21 14.37 -0.58 -7.63
C ASP A 21 13.08 -0.92 -8.40
N ALA A 22 13.21 -1.60 -9.53
CA ALA A 22 12.07 -2.00 -10.35
C ALA A 22 12.37 -3.23 -11.20
N ASP A 23 11.36 -4.09 -11.36
CA ASP A 23 11.32 -5.18 -12.32
C ASP A 23 10.14 -4.94 -13.28
N PRO A 24 10.41 -4.36 -14.47
CA PRO A 24 9.37 -4.03 -15.45
C PRO A 24 8.64 -5.26 -16.00
N GLU A 25 9.32 -6.41 -16.12
CA GLU A 25 8.71 -7.64 -16.65
C GLU A 25 7.64 -8.17 -15.69
N ARG A 26 7.92 -8.09 -14.38
CA ARG A 26 6.97 -8.48 -13.33
C ARG A 26 6.08 -7.34 -12.85
N ARG A 27 6.28 -6.12 -13.37
CA ARG A 27 5.61 -4.88 -12.95
C ARG A 27 5.73 -4.63 -11.44
N ARG A 28 6.92 -4.92 -10.89
CA ARG A 28 7.23 -4.70 -9.47
C ARG A 28 8.00 -3.40 -9.30
N VAL A 29 7.61 -2.61 -8.31
CA VAL A 29 8.27 -1.36 -7.94
C VAL A 29 8.56 -1.35 -6.45
N TYR A 30 9.79 -0.96 -6.09
CA TYR A 30 10.22 -0.76 -4.72
C TYR A 30 10.47 0.73 -4.50
N LEU A 31 9.96 1.24 -3.39
CA LEU A 31 10.06 2.65 -3.02
C LEU A 31 10.98 2.82 -1.80
N ASP A 32 11.57 3.99 -1.69
CA ASP A 32 12.28 4.43 -0.48
C ASP A 32 11.33 4.53 0.71
N ARG A 33 10.09 4.97 0.47
CA ARG A 33 9.02 5.06 1.47
C ARG A 33 7.63 4.79 0.88
N THR A 34 6.69 4.31 1.70
CA THR A 34 5.31 4.07 1.26
C THR A 34 4.27 4.19 2.37
N ALA A 35 3.09 4.69 2.03
CA ALA A 35 1.91 4.62 2.90
C ALA A 35 0.99 3.43 2.55
N PHE A 36 1.26 2.70 1.45
CA PHE A 36 0.51 1.48 1.11
C PHE A 36 0.81 0.39 2.12
N TYR A 37 -0.24 -0.09 2.78
CA TYR A 37 -0.17 -1.21 3.70
C TYR A 37 -0.23 -2.54 2.94
N PRO A 38 0.73 -3.46 3.14
CA PRO A 38 0.68 -4.80 2.56
C PRO A 38 -0.41 -5.66 3.20
N SER A 39 -0.79 -6.75 2.52
CA SER A 39 -1.69 -7.75 3.14
C SER A 39 -1.04 -8.32 4.40
N SER A 40 -1.71 -8.22 5.55
CA SER A 40 -1.17 -8.69 6.84
C SER A 40 -2.30 -8.99 7.83
N GLY A 41 -2.12 -10.01 8.67
CA GLY A 41 -3.07 -10.39 9.73
C GLY A 41 -4.51 -10.66 9.28
N GLY A 42 -4.71 -11.07 8.02
CA GLY A 42 -6.03 -11.28 7.43
C GLY A 42 -6.71 -10.02 6.87
N GLN A 43 -6.07 -8.85 6.99
CA GLN A 43 -6.50 -7.63 6.32
C GLN A 43 -5.97 -7.60 4.87
N PRO A 44 -6.80 -7.22 3.88
CA PRO A 44 -6.35 -7.03 2.51
C PRO A 44 -5.37 -5.84 2.43
N PHE A 45 -4.49 -5.89 1.43
CA PHE A 45 -3.63 -4.77 1.07
C PHE A 45 -4.43 -3.51 0.68
N ASP A 46 -3.76 -2.36 0.76
CA ASP A 46 -4.32 -1.12 0.26
C ASP A 46 -4.37 -1.07 -1.27
N THR A 47 -5.50 -0.67 -1.81
CA THR A 47 -5.64 -0.37 -3.24
C THR A 47 -5.38 1.10 -3.52
N GLY A 48 -5.04 1.44 -4.76
CA GLY A 48 -4.76 2.83 -5.13
C GLY A 48 -3.94 2.94 -6.41
N LYS A 49 -3.24 4.06 -6.54
CA LYS A 49 -2.40 4.36 -7.70
C LYS A 49 -1.01 4.81 -7.29
N LEU A 50 -0.02 4.49 -8.10
CA LEU A 50 1.35 4.96 -8.00
C LEU A 50 1.75 5.59 -9.33
N GLY A 51 2.04 6.89 -9.33
CA GLY A 51 2.31 7.63 -10.58
C GLY A 51 1.16 7.53 -11.61
N GLY A 52 -0.08 7.40 -11.12
CA GLY A 52 -1.28 7.21 -11.96
C GLY A 52 -1.58 5.76 -12.37
N VAL A 53 -0.64 4.83 -12.17
CA VAL A 53 -0.79 3.40 -12.50
C VAL A 53 -1.43 2.65 -11.33
N ASP A 54 -2.38 1.77 -11.58
CA ASP A 54 -3.07 1.03 -10.52
C ASP A 54 -2.15 0.04 -9.80
N VAL A 55 -2.25 0.02 -8.47
CA VAL A 55 -1.61 -0.95 -7.60
C VAL A 55 -2.50 -2.17 -7.49
N LEU A 56 -1.99 -3.32 -7.94
CA LEU A 56 -2.69 -4.61 -7.98
C LEU A 56 -2.38 -5.49 -6.77
N ASP A 57 -1.23 -5.28 -6.12
CA ASP A 57 -0.83 -6.00 -4.91
C ASP A 57 0.24 -5.20 -4.15
N VAL A 58 0.30 -5.38 -2.84
CA VAL A 58 1.30 -4.80 -1.96
C VAL A 58 1.82 -5.90 -1.03
N ILE A 59 3.11 -6.22 -1.17
CA ILE A 59 3.73 -7.38 -0.55
C ILE A 59 4.81 -6.93 0.42
N ASP A 60 4.79 -7.47 1.64
CA ASP A 60 5.84 -7.30 2.62
C ASP A 60 6.97 -8.30 2.35
N GLU A 61 8.17 -7.79 2.00
CA GLU A 61 9.41 -8.55 1.88
C GLU A 61 10.39 -8.19 3.03
N GLU A 62 9.87 -8.14 4.26
CA GLU A 62 10.55 -7.84 5.53
C GLU A 62 11.20 -6.44 5.60
N GLN A 63 12.25 -6.23 4.81
CA GLN A 63 12.99 -4.98 4.73
C GLN A 63 12.47 -4.06 3.63
N ARG A 64 11.65 -4.56 2.71
CA ARG A 64 11.12 -3.80 1.57
C ARG A 64 9.64 -4.05 1.38
N VAL A 65 8.97 -3.10 0.74
CA VAL A 65 7.58 -3.25 0.30
C VAL A 65 7.53 -3.23 -1.22
N VAL A 66 7.00 -4.29 -1.82
CA VAL A 66 6.79 -4.42 -3.26
C VAL A 66 5.42 -3.87 -3.62
N HIS A 67 5.36 -3.07 -4.67
CA HIS A 67 4.11 -2.64 -5.29
C HIS A 67 4.02 -3.32 -6.67
N VAL A 68 3.04 -4.20 -6.85
CA VAL A 68 2.75 -4.81 -8.15
C VAL A 68 1.78 -3.92 -8.89
N LEU A 69 2.14 -3.47 -10.09
CA LEU A 69 1.38 -2.49 -10.85
C LEU A 69 0.65 -3.11 -12.04
N SER A 70 -0.39 -2.43 -12.53
CA SER A 70 -1.11 -2.83 -13.74
C SER A 70 -0.30 -2.65 -15.02
N ALA A 71 0.63 -1.71 -15.03
CA ALA A 71 1.59 -1.47 -16.11
C ALA A 71 2.98 -1.11 -15.56
N PRO A 72 4.07 -1.26 -16.34
CA PRO A 72 5.40 -0.77 -15.93
C PRO A 72 5.41 0.73 -15.66
N LEU A 73 6.20 1.15 -14.68
CA LEU A 73 6.36 2.56 -14.29
C LEU A 73 7.73 3.07 -14.75
N ALA A 74 7.74 4.17 -15.52
CA ALA A 74 8.97 4.76 -16.06
C ALA A 74 9.50 5.96 -15.25
N ALA A 75 8.78 6.39 -14.22
CA ALA A 75 9.12 7.56 -13.41
C ALA A 75 10.02 7.19 -12.22
N THR A 76 10.96 8.08 -11.87
CA THR A 76 11.83 7.93 -10.70
C THR A 76 11.20 8.47 -9.43
N ASP A 77 10.46 9.58 -9.53
CA ASP A 77 9.77 10.23 -8.41
C ASP A 77 8.27 10.18 -8.69
N VAL A 78 7.52 9.71 -7.71
CA VAL A 78 6.13 9.27 -7.90
C VAL A 78 5.25 9.73 -6.74
N THR A 79 4.01 10.07 -7.08
CA THR A 79 2.94 10.27 -6.10
C THR A 79 2.17 8.97 -5.92
N GLY A 80 2.02 8.52 -4.68
CA GLY A 80 1.12 7.44 -4.30
C GLY A 80 -0.20 8.01 -3.79
N SER A 81 -1.31 7.42 -4.21
CA SER A 81 -2.66 7.77 -3.78
C SER A 81 -3.40 6.49 -3.37
N ILE A 82 -3.88 6.43 -2.13
CA ILE A 82 -4.55 5.26 -1.56
C ILE A 82 -6.06 5.43 -1.69
N HIS A 83 -6.69 4.46 -2.34
CA HIS A 83 -8.14 4.32 -2.34
C HIS A 83 -8.50 3.33 -1.24
N LEU A 84 -8.89 3.86 -0.07
CA LEU A 84 -9.35 3.01 1.04
C LEU A 84 -10.56 2.20 0.57
N LEU A 85 -10.45 0.87 0.60
CA LEU A 85 -11.62 0.01 0.60
C LEU A 85 -12.31 0.20 1.95
N LEU A 86 -13.32 1.08 1.98
CA LEU A 86 -14.34 0.99 3.01
C LEU A 86 -14.95 -0.40 2.86
N ALA A 87 -14.64 -1.31 3.78
CA ALA A 87 -15.27 -2.63 3.80
C ALA A 87 -16.79 -2.42 3.76
N SER A 88 -17.43 -2.86 2.68
CA SER A 88 -18.88 -2.79 2.55
C SER A 88 -19.50 -3.62 3.68
N PRO A 89 -20.55 -3.16 4.39
CA PRO A 89 -21.07 -3.81 5.60
C PRO A 89 -21.85 -5.11 5.35
N ARG A 90 -21.68 -5.77 4.20
CA ARG A 90 -22.47 -6.97 3.83
C ARG A 90 -21.71 -8.26 4.14
N GLY A 91 -21.55 -8.51 5.43
CA GLY A 91 -21.11 -9.77 6.03
C GLY A 91 -21.33 -9.70 7.54
N PRO A 92 -21.52 -10.82 8.26
CA PRO A 92 -21.73 -10.79 9.70
C PRO A 92 -20.55 -10.05 10.34
N LEU A 93 -20.87 -8.92 10.95
CA LEU A 93 -19.94 -7.99 11.60
C LEU A 93 -19.16 -8.76 12.68
N ARG A 94 -18.02 -9.34 12.33
CA ARG A 94 -16.95 -9.52 13.32
C ARG A 94 -16.63 -8.12 13.80
N HIS A 95 -16.79 -7.87 15.09
CA HIS A 95 -16.66 -6.55 15.70
C HIS A 95 -15.28 -5.96 15.41
N PHE A 96 -15.14 -5.19 14.33
CA PHE A 96 -14.00 -4.30 14.13
C PHE A 96 -14.35 -2.98 14.83
N ASN A 97 -13.99 -2.87 16.10
CA ASN A 97 -14.23 -1.68 16.94
C ASN A 97 -13.23 -0.54 16.66
N SER A 98 -12.81 -0.38 15.40
CA SER A 98 -11.95 0.71 14.96
C SER A 98 -12.46 1.19 13.62
N ALA A 99 -12.72 2.50 13.50
CA ALA A 99 -13.19 3.14 12.29
C ALA A 99 -12.24 2.97 11.09
N HIS A 100 -11.02 2.45 11.30
CA HIS A 100 -10.09 2.14 10.22
C HIS A 100 -9.44 0.75 10.36
N PRO A 101 -9.43 -0.06 9.28
CA PRO A 101 -8.95 -1.43 9.30
C PRO A 101 -7.45 -1.52 9.61
N LYS A 102 -6.63 -0.58 9.11
CA LYS A 102 -5.18 -0.51 9.39
C LYS A 102 -4.86 -0.45 10.89
N LEU A 103 -5.72 0.15 11.71
CA LEU A 103 -5.44 0.39 13.12
C LEU A 103 -5.46 -0.88 13.98
N LEU A 104 -6.07 -1.97 13.51
CA LEU A 104 -6.25 -3.18 14.33
C LEU A 104 -4.95 -3.99 14.48
N ILE A 105 -4.01 -3.87 13.54
CA ILE A 105 -2.81 -4.72 13.46
C ILE A 105 -1.52 -3.91 13.74
N LEU A 106 -1.57 -2.58 13.65
CA LEU A 106 -0.44 -1.68 13.95
C LEU A 106 -0.27 -1.41 15.46
N ARG A 107 -0.85 -2.24 16.34
CA ARG A 107 -0.80 -2.11 17.81
C ARG A 107 -0.14 -3.29 18.49
#